data_AF-A0A3R7JSE8-F1
#
_entry.id   AF-A0A3R7JSE8-F1
#
_cell.length_a   1.000
_cell.length_b   1.000
_cell.length_c   1.000
_cell.angle_alpha   90.00
_cell.angle_beta   90.00
_cell.angle_gamma   90.00
#
_symmetry.space_group_name_H-M   'P 1'
#
loop_
_entity.id
_entity.type
_entity.pdbx_description
1 polymer ?
#
loop_
_entity_poly.entity_id
_entity_poly.type
_entity_poly.pdbx_seq_one_letter_code
_entity_poly.pdbx_strand_id
1 'polypeptide(L)'
;MLEVLFALLLFLLLCYLGILFGRLVFVYTIERRTTQFFFVVIFALSTLILSLALLDVSALGGLIFSVRFSTRALHLALAADLAAIAVLCPLCITRLLLHNLHFRCSYVLLIGCGLLLLIFRAWTLSLAWLQRLSGSCFSWAAAEALWDATAAVVAVIGILAVAALSGYAAVTTPVAFLRPFVVKDSGERARVALGVLGKRQRHLLSLWVAKECQIVEMYHGAPSSFRGADAPTRVWSWMAKSLRSTVRGGALRENSDGIARLKAEKDGIQAVSMAVFLQMSEMGSLVRSAESGATWRGLVDALLGVLLLLHAFLKLFFTSINLLRWFVFSDAPAPPVPEDAATRVVRFLETYGLAASQGGEGEQSIVCVSLFLNAWMIVTSIRGLLLAVFRLVTTYATFLSVDTTVLGLTVGMGAYFVGQLLLLRPSPLLESASALGTVLAEQLPRSNMYRHLNDIVFVTTSILTLLAQQYMVPPQTATLHSLAD
;
A
#
# COMPACT_ATOMS: atom_id res chain seq x y z
N MET A 1 -36.85 10.53 15.14
CA MET A 1 -37.13 10.93 13.74
C MET A 1 -36.04 11.83 13.19
N LEU A 2 -35.75 12.99 13.80
CA LEU A 2 -34.68 13.90 13.36
C LEU A 2 -33.28 13.24 13.38
N GLU A 3 -32.94 12.53 14.46
CA GLU A 3 -31.65 11.81 14.59
C GLU A 3 -31.46 10.74 13.51
N VAL A 4 -32.51 9.98 13.20
CA VAL A 4 -32.51 8.95 12.16
C VAL A 4 -32.29 9.58 10.78
N LEU A 5 -32.95 10.70 10.51
CA LEU A 5 -32.82 11.43 9.25
C LEU A 5 -31.41 12.01 9.09
N PHE A 6 -30.83 12.56 10.16
CA PHE A 6 -29.47 13.07 10.14
C PHE A 6 -28.44 11.94 9.95
N ALA A 7 -28.60 10.80 10.64
CA ALA A 7 -27.73 9.64 10.45
C ALA A 7 -27.82 9.07 9.02
N LEU A 8 -29.02 9.05 8.43
CA LEU A 8 -29.22 8.60 7.06
C LEU A 8 -28.59 9.58 6.04
N LEU A 9 -28.70 10.88 6.28
CA LEU A 9 -28.06 11.90 5.45
C LEU A 9 -26.53 11.84 5.56
N LEU A 10 -26.00 11.61 6.77
CA LEU A 10 -24.58 11.36 7.00
C LEU A 10 -24.11 10.11 6.24
N PHE A 11 -24.85 9.01 6.32
CA PHE A 11 -24.51 7.78 5.59
C PHE A 11 -24.54 7.97 4.07
N LEU A 12 -25.52 8.71 3.52
CA LEU A 12 -25.57 9.06 2.10
C LEU A 12 -24.38 9.92 1.67
N LEU A 13 -23.99 10.89 2.51
CA LEU A 13 -22.80 11.71 2.27
C LEU A 13 -21.53 10.86 2.25
N LEU A 14 -21.39 9.91 3.19
CA LEU A 14 -20.25 8.99 3.24
C LEU A 14 -20.24 8.02 2.04
N CYS A 15 -21.39 7.55 1.58
CA CYS A 15 -21.50 6.80 0.33
C CYS A 15 -20.99 7.62 -0.87
N TYR A 16 -21.39 8.89 -0.97
CA TYR A 16 -20.91 9.79 -2.02
C TYR A 16 -19.40 10.00 -1.95
N LEU A 17 -18.87 10.21 -0.74
CA LEU A 17 -17.43 10.33 -0.51
C LEU A 17 -16.69 9.04 -0.89
N GLY A 18 -17.27 7.87 -0.62
CA GLY A 18 -16.74 6.57 -1.02
C GLY A 18 -16.64 6.41 -2.55
N ILE A 19 -17.62 6.93 -3.29
CA ILE A 19 -17.55 6.94 -4.78
C ILE A 19 -16.37 7.80 -5.25
N LEU A 20 -16.20 9.00 -4.67
CA LEU A 20 -15.08 9.88 -5.01
C LEU A 20 -13.73 9.26 -4.65
N PHE A 21 -13.64 8.66 -3.47
CA PHE A 21 -12.42 7.99 -3.00
C PHE A 21 -12.08 6.77 -3.85
N GLY A 22 -13.08 5.97 -4.25
CA GLY A 22 -12.91 4.85 -5.18
C GLY A 22 -12.39 5.32 -6.54
N ARG A 23 -12.89 6.44 -7.07
CA ARG A 23 -12.36 7.06 -8.30
C ARG A 23 -10.92 7.55 -8.14
N LEU A 24 -10.58 8.09 -6.97
CA LEU A 24 -9.24 8.59 -6.66
C LEU A 24 -8.20 7.46 -6.54
N VAL A 25 -8.57 6.33 -5.96
CA VAL A 25 -7.67 5.19 -5.71
C VAL A 25 -7.55 4.29 -6.94
N PHE A 26 -8.68 3.96 -7.57
CA PHE A 26 -8.73 2.94 -8.63
C PHE A 26 -8.84 3.52 -10.04
N VAL A 27 -8.71 4.82 -10.27
CA VAL A 27 -8.68 5.48 -11.61
C VAL A 27 -9.44 4.70 -12.70
N TYR A 28 -10.77 4.61 -12.55
CA TYR A 28 -11.71 3.92 -13.46
C TYR A 28 -11.43 2.44 -13.80
N THR A 29 -10.60 1.72 -13.05
CA THR A 29 -10.31 0.29 -13.31
C THR A 29 -11.40 -0.67 -12.82
N ILE A 30 -12.51 -0.17 -12.26
CA ILE A 30 -13.61 -1.00 -11.78
C ILE A 30 -14.64 -1.16 -12.90
N GLU A 31 -14.64 -2.33 -13.55
CA GLU A 31 -15.58 -2.61 -14.64
C GLU A 31 -16.96 -3.06 -14.10
N ARG A 32 -16.99 -3.79 -12.98
CA ARG A 32 -18.23 -4.33 -12.40
C ARG A 32 -18.87 -3.38 -11.39
N ARG A 33 -20.16 -3.08 -11.59
CA ARG A 33 -20.94 -2.29 -10.63
C ARG A 33 -21.07 -2.94 -9.25
N THR A 34 -21.00 -4.28 -9.16
CA THR A 34 -21.13 -5.01 -7.90
C THR A 34 -19.91 -4.82 -6.99
N THR A 35 -18.69 -4.88 -7.54
CA THR A 35 -17.46 -4.65 -6.77
C THR A 35 -17.37 -3.20 -6.31
N GLN A 36 -17.78 -2.26 -7.17
CA GLN A 36 -17.92 -0.84 -6.80
C GLN A 36 -18.91 -0.64 -5.64
N PHE A 37 -20.06 -1.32 -5.67
CA PHE A 37 -21.07 -1.22 -4.61
C PHE A 37 -20.52 -1.71 -3.26
N PHE A 38 -19.88 -2.89 -3.22
CA PHE A 38 -19.28 -3.40 -1.99
C PHE A 38 -18.18 -2.48 -1.44
N PHE A 39 -17.35 -1.92 -2.32
CA PHE A 39 -16.35 -0.94 -1.92
C PHE A 39 -16.98 0.29 -1.25
N VAL A 40 -18.01 0.88 -1.87
CA VAL A 40 -18.68 2.08 -1.35
C VAL A 40 -19.38 1.78 -0.02
N VAL A 41 -20.08 0.65 0.10
CA VAL A 41 -20.79 0.28 1.32
C VAL A 41 -19.82 0.04 2.48
N ILE A 42 -18.76 -0.74 2.27
CA ILE A 42 -17.77 -1.01 3.33
C ILE A 42 -17.05 0.29 3.71
N PHE A 43 -16.65 1.10 2.74
CA PHE A 43 -16.06 2.41 3.03
C PHE A 43 -16.99 3.31 3.85
N ALA A 44 -18.28 3.39 3.46
CA ALA A 44 -19.26 4.20 4.16
C ALA A 44 -19.53 3.67 5.59
N LEU A 45 -19.61 2.36 5.77
CA LEU A 45 -19.79 1.75 7.10
C LEU A 45 -18.57 1.99 7.99
N SER A 46 -17.36 1.69 7.53
CA SER A 46 -16.16 1.90 8.33
C SER A 46 -15.92 3.37 8.68
N THR A 47 -16.21 4.30 7.76
CA THR A 47 -16.13 5.75 8.03
C THR A 47 -17.26 6.25 8.93
N LEU A 48 -18.46 5.66 8.85
CA LEU A 48 -19.56 5.95 9.77
C LEU A 48 -19.21 5.53 11.19
N ILE A 49 -18.65 4.33 11.37
CA ILE A 49 -18.20 3.83 12.67
C ILE A 49 -17.13 4.76 13.26
N LEU A 50 -16.15 5.18 12.46
CA LEU A 50 -15.12 6.13 12.91
C LEU A 50 -15.73 7.50 13.27
N SER A 51 -16.68 7.99 12.47
CA SER A 51 -17.34 9.28 12.72
C SER A 51 -18.16 9.25 14.01
N LEU A 52 -18.89 8.16 14.24
CA LEU A 52 -19.64 7.94 15.48
C LEU A 52 -18.71 7.78 16.68
N ALA A 53 -17.58 7.07 16.52
CA ALA A 53 -16.56 6.94 17.56
C ALA A 53 -15.96 8.30 17.95
N LEU A 54 -15.66 9.17 16.98
CA LEU A 54 -15.18 10.53 17.25
C LEU A 54 -16.25 11.38 17.92
N LEU A 55 -17.50 11.22 17.48
CA LEU A 55 -18.61 11.99 18.01
C LEU A 55 -18.91 11.63 19.46
N ASP A 56 -18.81 10.35 19.82
CA ASP A 56 -18.99 9.83 21.19
C ASP A 56 -17.95 10.41 22.15
N VAL A 57 -16.71 10.63 21.70
CA VAL A 57 -15.67 11.27 22.52
C VAL A 57 -15.81 12.79 22.57
N SER A 58 -16.35 13.39 21.50
CA SER A 58 -16.62 14.83 21.49
C SER A 58 -17.81 15.17 22.38
N ALA A 59 -17.72 16.24 23.19
CA ALA A 59 -18.87 16.75 23.95
C ALA A 59 -20.07 17.16 23.05
N LEU A 60 -19.81 17.34 21.75
CA LEU A 60 -20.81 17.58 20.69
C LEU A 60 -21.75 16.39 20.48
N GLY A 61 -21.33 15.16 20.78
CA GLY A 61 -22.15 13.96 20.56
C GLY A 61 -23.40 13.93 21.43
N GLY A 62 -23.28 14.32 22.70
CA GLY A 62 -24.42 14.42 23.62
C GLY A 62 -25.43 15.52 23.25
N LEU A 63 -25.01 16.50 22.44
CA LEU A 63 -25.87 17.59 21.95
C LEU A 63 -26.67 17.18 20.71
N ILE A 64 -26.10 16.33 19.85
CA ILE A 64 -26.64 16.00 18.52
C ILE A 64 -27.40 14.67 18.53
N PHE A 65 -26.98 13.69 19.33
CA PHE A 65 -27.63 12.38 19.39
C PHE A 65 -27.83 11.89 20.83
N SER A 66 -28.97 11.23 21.05
CA SER A 66 -29.15 10.41 22.23
C SER A 66 -28.11 9.29 22.30
N VAL A 67 -27.55 9.08 23.49
CA VAL A 67 -26.61 7.98 23.78
C VAL A 67 -27.16 6.62 23.33
N ARG A 68 -28.47 6.38 23.51
CA ARG A 68 -29.14 5.13 23.08
C ARG A 68 -29.22 4.97 21.57
N PHE A 69 -29.32 6.08 20.84
CA PHE A 69 -29.32 6.06 19.39
C PHE A 69 -27.91 5.82 18.86
N SER A 70 -26.91 6.50 19.43
CA SER A 70 -25.50 6.33 19.09
C SER A 70 -25.03 4.88 19.33
N THR A 71 -25.33 4.28 20.49
CA THR A 71 -24.97 2.88 20.79
C THR A 71 -25.58 1.90 19.79
N ARG A 72 -26.88 2.03 19.49
CA ARG A 72 -27.57 1.15 18.53
C ARG A 72 -27.05 1.33 17.11
N ALA A 73 -26.84 2.58 16.67
CA ALA A 73 -26.32 2.87 15.35
C ALA A 73 -24.90 2.30 15.18
N LEU A 74 -24.06 2.45 16.20
CA LEU A 74 -22.71 1.90 16.23
C LEU A 74 -22.72 0.36 16.21
N HIS A 75 -23.57 -0.26 17.04
CA HIS A 75 -23.71 -1.73 17.09
C HIS A 75 -24.16 -2.31 15.75
N LEU A 76 -25.15 -1.68 15.10
CA LEU A 76 -25.63 -2.09 13.78
C LEU A 76 -24.59 -1.85 12.68
N ALA A 77 -23.92 -0.69 12.69
CA ALA A 77 -22.90 -0.37 11.69
C ALA A 77 -21.71 -1.31 11.77
N LEU A 78 -21.22 -1.59 12.99
CA LEU A 78 -20.10 -2.51 13.22
C LEU A 78 -20.47 -3.95 12.85
N ALA A 79 -21.66 -4.42 13.22
CA ALA A 79 -22.14 -5.74 12.81
C ALA A 79 -22.31 -5.85 11.29
N ALA A 80 -22.85 -4.81 10.63
CA ALA A 80 -23.00 -4.79 9.19
C ALA A 80 -21.63 -4.80 8.48
N ASP A 81 -20.65 -4.05 8.98
CA ASP A 81 -19.29 -4.01 8.42
C ASP A 81 -18.60 -5.36 8.59
N LEU A 82 -18.68 -5.96 9.78
CA LEU A 82 -18.14 -7.31 10.04
C LEU A 82 -18.78 -8.37 9.15
N ALA A 83 -20.11 -8.36 8.99
CA ALA A 83 -20.80 -9.29 8.09
C ALA A 83 -20.39 -9.07 6.63
N ALA A 84 -20.20 -7.83 6.21
CA ALA A 84 -19.76 -7.50 4.86
C ALA A 84 -18.33 -7.99 4.58
N ILE A 85 -17.42 -7.81 5.53
CA ILE A 85 -16.01 -8.19 5.43
C ILE A 85 -15.82 -9.71 5.57
N ALA A 86 -16.44 -10.33 6.57
CA ALA A 86 -16.22 -11.74 6.93
C ALA A 86 -17.04 -12.72 6.08
N VAL A 87 -18.19 -12.30 5.55
CA VAL A 87 -19.13 -13.21 4.84
C VAL A 87 -19.34 -12.76 3.40
N LEU A 88 -19.84 -11.55 3.16
CA LEU A 88 -20.27 -11.13 1.81
C LEU A 88 -19.09 -11.01 0.83
N CYS A 89 -17.99 -10.39 1.24
CA CYS A 89 -16.82 -10.23 0.39
C CYS A 89 -16.11 -11.54 0.04
N PRO A 90 -15.78 -12.45 0.98
CA PRO A 90 -15.15 -13.72 0.62
C PRO A 90 -16.05 -14.60 -0.25
N LEU A 91 -17.37 -14.57 -0.07
CA LEU A 91 -18.32 -15.23 -0.98
C LEU A 91 -18.28 -14.62 -2.39
N CYS A 92 -18.15 -13.30 -2.50
CA CYS A 92 -18.00 -12.63 -3.80
C CYS A 92 -16.64 -12.92 -4.46
N ILE A 93 -15.55 -12.93 -3.68
CA ILE A 93 -14.20 -13.27 -4.16
C ILE A 93 -14.18 -14.70 -4.68
N THR A 94 -14.68 -15.67 -3.89
CA THR A 94 -14.75 -17.08 -4.31
C THR A 94 -15.60 -17.27 -5.55
N ARG A 95 -16.75 -16.59 -5.66
CA ARG A 95 -17.59 -16.62 -6.87
C ARG A 95 -16.87 -16.04 -8.09
N LEU A 96 -16.19 -14.90 -7.94
CA LEU A 96 -15.43 -14.26 -9.02
C LEU A 96 -14.24 -15.13 -9.46
N LEU A 97 -13.56 -15.74 -8.51
CA LEU A 97 -12.43 -16.63 -8.74
C LEU A 97 -12.91 -17.92 -9.42
N LEU A 98 -14.02 -18.51 -8.98
CA LEU A 98 -14.64 -19.68 -9.62
C LEU A 98 -15.09 -19.40 -11.07
N HIS A 99 -15.65 -18.23 -11.33
CA HIS A 99 -16.05 -17.82 -12.67
C HIS A 99 -14.85 -17.61 -13.61
N ASN A 100 -13.76 -17.03 -13.10
CA ASN A 100 -12.52 -16.83 -13.88
C ASN A 100 -11.71 -18.13 -14.06
N LEU A 101 -11.89 -19.13 -13.19
CA LEU A 101 -11.22 -20.42 -13.24
C LEU A 101 -11.77 -21.38 -14.30
N HIS A 102 -12.94 -21.09 -14.90
CA HIS A 102 -13.55 -21.96 -15.91
C HIS A 102 -12.76 -22.05 -17.24
N PHE A 103 -11.59 -21.38 -17.36
CA PHE A 103 -10.81 -21.35 -18.60
C PHE A 103 -9.29 -21.57 -18.52
N ARG A 104 -8.64 -21.78 -17.36
CA ARG A 104 -7.19 -22.07 -17.36
C ARG A 104 -6.64 -22.76 -16.09
N CYS A 105 -6.22 -24.01 -16.28
CA CYS A 105 -5.25 -24.81 -15.51
C CYS A 105 -5.55 -25.15 -14.02
N SER A 106 -5.78 -26.45 -13.81
CA SER A 106 -5.96 -27.19 -12.54
C SER A 106 -4.93 -26.94 -11.41
N TYR A 107 -3.72 -26.46 -11.72
CA TYR A 107 -2.67 -26.21 -10.73
C TYR A 107 -2.91 -24.98 -9.84
N VAL A 108 -3.53 -23.92 -10.36
CA VAL A 108 -3.87 -22.72 -9.55
C VAL A 108 -5.04 -23.01 -8.62
N LEU A 109 -5.93 -23.94 -9.01
CA LEU A 109 -6.99 -24.46 -8.16
C LEU A 109 -6.40 -25.31 -7.02
N LEU A 110 -5.37 -26.10 -7.28
CA LEU A 110 -4.66 -26.87 -6.23
C LEU A 110 -3.90 -25.96 -5.25
N ILE A 111 -3.24 -24.91 -5.75
CA ILE A 111 -2.51 -23.95 -4.91
C ILE A 111 -3.47 -23.02 -4.17
N GLY A 112 -4.52 -22.51 -4.84
CA GLY A 112 -5.53 -21.64 -4.25
C GLY A 112 -6.43 -22.37 -3.27
N CYS A 113 -6.89 -23.58 -3.61
CA CYS A 113 -7.56 -24.48 -2.68
C CYS A 113 -6.60 -24.94 -1.59
N GLY A 114 -5.31 -25.14 -1.88
CA GLY A 114 -4.27 -25.46 -0.90
C GLY A 114 -3.99 -24.32 0.09
N LEU A 115 -3.94 -23.07 -0.38
CA LEU A 115 -3.77 -21.88 0.47
C LEU A 115 -5.05 -21.61 1.26
N LEU A 116 -6.22 -21.76 0.62
CA LEU A 116 -7.52 -21.66 1.29
C LEU A 116 -7.70 -22.79 2.30
N LEU A 117 -7.22 -24.01 2.01
CA LEU A 117 -7.17 -25.15 2.93
C LEU A 117 -6.12 -24.95 4.00
N LEU A 118 -5.02 -24.25 3.77
CA LEU A 118 -4.04 -23.91 4.81
C LEU A 118 -4.54 -22.80 5.72
N ILE A 119 -5.23 -21.81 5.17
CA ILE A 119 -5.95 -20.78 5.92
C ILE A 119 -7.11 -21.42 6.68
N PHE A 120 -7.88 -22.31 6.05
CA PHE A 120 -8.95 -23.08 6.67
C PHE A 120 -8.43 -24.15 7.64
N ARG A 121 -7.22 -24.67 7.46
CA ARG A 121 -6.57 -25.63 8.37
C ARG A 121 -5.90 -24.91 9.54
N ALA A 122 -5.41 -23.69 9.36
CA ALA A 122 -5.04 -22.79 10.45
C ALA A 122 -6.30 -22.36 11.23
N TRP A 123 -7.42 -22.14 10.52
CA TRP A 123 -8.75 -21.87 11.07
C TRP A 123 -9.32 -23.09 11.82
N THR A 124 -9.14 -24.32 11.33
CA THR A 124 -9.56 -25.53 12.05
C THR A 124 -8.57 -25.96 13.12
N LEU A 125 -7.29 -25.57 13.07
CA LEU A 125 -6.33 -25.77 14.15
C LEU A 125 -6.60 -24.83 15.33
N SER A 126 -6.97 -23.57 15.07
CA SER A 126 -7.44 -22.65 16.11
C SER A 126 -8.80 -23.08 16.67
N LEU A 127 -9.73 -23.54 15.81
CA LEU A 127 -11.01 -24.12 16.25
C LEU A 127 -10.87 -25.49 16.92
N ALA A 128 -9.93 -26.35 16.55
CA ALA A 128 -9.71 -27.66 17.19
C ALA A 128 -9.04 -27.54 18.55
N TRP A 129 -8.18 -26.52 18.73
CA TRP A 129 -7.61 -26.17 20.03
C TRP A 129 -8.70 -25.68 20.99
N LEU A 130 -9.74 -24.98 20.48
CA LEU A 130 -10.92 -24.58 21.26
C LEU A 130 -12.04 -25.64 21.34
N GLN A 131 -12.22 -26.51 20.34
CA GLN A 131 -13.19 -27.61 20.34
C GLN A 131 -12.75 -28.76 21.26
N ARG A 132 -11.45 -28.88 21.57
CA ARG A 132 -10.99 -29.74 22.68
C ARG A 132 -11.45 -29.27 24.05
N LEU A 133 -11.91 -28.02 24.18
CA LEU A 133 -12.50 -27.47 25.41
C LEU A 133 -14.03 -27.49 25.40
N SER A 134 -14.68 -27.64 24.24
CA SER A 134 -16.15 -27.53 24.12
C SER A 134 -16.72 -28.65 23.28
N GLY A 135 -17.10 -29.75 23.95
CA GLY A 135 -17.82 -30.86 23.36
C GLY A 135 -19.30 -30.52 23.11
N SER A 136 -19.73 -30.77 21.88
CA SER A 136 -21.10 -31.04 21.41
C SER A 136 -22.27 -30.21 21.97
N CYS A 137 -22.77 -29.26 21.17
CA CYS A 137 -24.20 -29.11 20.85
C CYS A 137 -24.42 -28.01 19.80
N PHE A 138 -25.12 -28.32 18.69
CA PHE A 138 -25.57 -27.33 17.71
C PHE A 138 -26.82 -26.62 18.27
N SER A 139 -26.61 -25.44 18.86
CA SER A 139 -27.66 -24.55 19.40
C SER A 139 -27.40 -23.11 18.93
N TRP A 140 -28.27 -22.14 19.25
CA TRP A 140 -28.02 -20.71 19.01
C TRP A 140 -26.65 -20.22 19.53
N ALA A 141 -26.10 -20.90 20.54
CA ALA A 141 -24.73 -20.68 21.03
C ALA A 141 -23.65 -21.03 19.99
N ALA A 142 -23.90 -21.95 19.06
CA ALA A 142 -22.99 -22.26 17.96
C ALA A 142 -22.96 -21.15 16.90
N ALA A 143 -24.08 -20.45 16.68
CA ALA A 143 -24.14 -19.29 15.79
C ALA A 143 -23.44 -18.08 16.40
N GLU A 144 -23.60 -17.85 17.71
CA GLU A 144 -22.84 -16.84 18.46
C GLU A 144 -21.34 -17.15 18.47
N ALA A 145 -20.95 -18.41 18.73
CA ALA A 145 -19.55 -18.82 18.68
C ALA A 145 -18.93 -18.68 17.27
N LEU A 146 -19.72 -18.94 16.21
CA LEU A 146 -19.28 -18.70 14.83
C LEU A 146 -19.08 -17.20 14.56
N TRP A 147 -20.01 -16.37 15.02
CA TRP A 147 -19.91 -14.92 14.90
C TRP A 147 -18.67 -14.39 15.61
N ASP A 148 -18.44 -14.79 16.86
CA ASP A 148 -17.27 -14.41 17.65
C ASP A 148 -15.95 -14.87 16.99
N ALA A 149 -15.93 -16.07 16.42
CA ALA A 149 -14.78 -16.57 15.68
C ALA A 149 -14.50 -15.73 14.43
N THR A 150 -15.54 -15.39 13.65
CA THR A 150 -15.39 -14.54 12.46
C THR A 150 -14.96 -13.12 12.81
N ALA A 151 -15.51 -12.55 13.88
CA ALA A 151 -15.12 -11.25 14.42
C ALA A 151 -13.64 -11.24 14.85
N ALA A 152 -13.20 -12.29 15.55
CA ALA A 152 -11.81 -12.46 15.96
C ALA A 152 -10.85 -12.58 14.77
N VAL A 153 -11.24 -13.28 13.69
CA VAL A 153 -10.39 -13.37 12.49
C VAL A 153 -10.26 -12.00 11.80
N VAL A 154 -11.36 -11.27 11.62
CA VAL A 154 -11.32 -9.91 11.05
C VAL A 154 -10.48 -8.98 11.92
N ALA A 155 -10.62 -9.08 13.24
CA ALA A 155 -9.81 -8.35 14.21
C ALA A 155 -8.31 -8.63 14.07
N VAL A 156 -7.92 -9.91 14.02
CA VAL A 156 -6.53 -10.33 13.85
C VAL A 156 -5.95 -9.84 12.53
N ILE A 157 -6.69 -10.00 11.42
CA ILE A 157 -6.27 -9.52 10.10
C ILE A 157 -6.10 -7.99 10.12
N GLY A 158 -7.04 -7.29 10.75
CA GLY A 158 -7.00 -5.84 10.93
C GLY A 158 -5.77 -5.37 11.69
N ILE A 159 -5.49 -5.99 12.84
CA ILE A 159 -4.32 -5.67 13.67
C ILE A 159 -3.02 -5.97 12.91
N LEU A 160 -2.94 -7.10 12.21
CA LEU A 160 -1.79 -7.42 11.37
C LEU A 160 -1.57 -6.35 10.30
N ALA A 161 -2.63 -5.91 9.61
CA ALA A 161 -2.55 -4.89 8.59
C ALA A 161 -2.06 -3.56 9.17
N VAL A 162 -2.65 -3.10 10.28
CA VAL A 162 -2.26 -1.86 10.97
C VAL A 162 -0.79 -1.91 11.42
N ALA A 163 -0.39 -3.00 12.07
CA ALA A 163 0.97 -3.17 12.58
C ALA A 163 2.00 -3.23 11.44
N ALA A 164 1.70 -3.99 10.37
CA ALA A 164 2.58 -4.13 9.22
C ALA A 164 2.78 -2.79 8.48
N LEU A 165 1.72 -2.03 8.30
CA LEU A 165 1.78 -0.68 7.73
C LEU A 165 2.53 0.27 8.62
N SER A 166 2.28 0.23 9.93
CA SER A 166 2.96 1.12 10.87
C SER A 166 4.45 0.83 10.89
N GLY A 167 4.86 -0.45 10.84
CA GLY A 167 6.27 -0.83 10.77
C GLY A 167 6.92 -0.47 9.41
N TYR A 168 6.18 -0.65 8.32
CA TYR A 168 6.63 -0.20 7.00
C TYR A 168 6.80 1.32 6.92
N ALA A 169 5.80 2.07 7.39
CA ALA A 169 5.83 3.53 7.41
C ALA A 169 6.94 4.05 8.32
N ALA A 170 7.12 3.46 9.51
CA ALA A 170 8.14 3.87 10.47
C ALA A 170 9.56 3.95 9.86
N VAL A 171 9.84 3.11 8.87
CA VAL A 171 11.13 3.09 8.17
C VAL A 171 11.09 3.90 6.87
N THR A 172 10.02 3.79 6.09
CA THR A 172 9.97 4.38 4.74
C THR A 172 9.60 5.86 4.69
N THR A 173 8.75 6.37 5.59
CA THR A 173 8.43 7.81 5.62
C THR A 173 9.62 8.68 5.99
N PRO A 174 10.41 8.43 7.05
CA PRO A 174 11.57 9.28 7.34
C PRO A 174 12.58 9.26 6.19
N VAL A 175 12.82 8.09 5.59
CA VAL A 175 13.70 7.96 4.41
C VAL A 175 13.15 8.76 3.22
N ALA A 176 11.85 8.75 2.97
CA ALA A 176 11.23 9.52 1.89
C ALA A 176 11.39 11.03 2.08
N PHE A 177 11.26 11.54 3.31
CA PHE A 177 11.46 12.95 3.64
C PHE A 177 12.94 13.37 3.64
N LEU A 178 13.85 12.47 4.02
CA LEU A 178 15.30 12.73 4.03
C LEU A 178 15.95 12.62 2.64
N ARG A 179 15.40 11.81 1.74
CA ARG A 179 15.99 11.50 0.43
C ARG A 179 16.33 12.75 -0.40
N PRO A 180 15.46 13.77 -0.55
CA PRO A 180 15.79 15.00 -1.28
C PRO A 180 17.04 15.71 -0.76
N PHE A 181 17.22 15.72 0.56
CA PHE A 181 18.34 16.38 1.22
C PHE A 181 19.65 15.61 1.07
N VAL A 182 19.62 14.28 1.27
CA VAL A 182 20.81 13.41 1.11
C VAL A 182 21.34 13.40 -0.32
N VAL A 183 20.44 13.46 -1.32
CA VAL A 183 20.79 13.39 -2.75
C VAL A 183 21.22 14.76 -3.30
N LYS A 184 21.07 15.85 -2.53
CA LYS A 184 21.36 17.24 -2.95
C LYS A 184 22.75 17.38 -3.57
N ASP A 185 23.79 16.87 -2.91
CA ASP A 185 25.19 17.00 -3.36
C ASP A 185 25.52 16.13 -4.59
N SER A 186 24.70 15.11 -4.86
CA SER A 186 24.83 14.27 -6.05
C SER A 186 24.11 14.82 -7.28
N GLY A 187 23.30 15.88 -7.11
CA GLY A 187 22.48 16.46 -8.18
C GLY A 187 23.28 16.94 -9.38
N GLU A 188 24.44 17.57 -9.15
CA GLU A 188 25.28 18.09 -10.24
C GLU A 188 25.90 16.95 -11.08
N ARG A 189 26.41 15.90 -10.40
CA ARG A 189 26.91 14.69 -11.07
C ARG A 189 25.81 13.97 -11.85
N ALA A 190 24.61 13.90 -11.29
CA ALA A 190 23.44 13.32 -11.94
C ALA A 190 23.03 14.09 -13.22
N ARG A 191 23.13 15.43 -13.23
CA ARG A 191 22.86 16.25 -14.42
C ARG A 191 23.84 15.99 -15.55
N VAL A 192 25.14 15.91 -15.24
CA VAL A 192 26.17 15.61 -16.24
C VAL A 192 25.94 14.22 -16.84
N ALA A 193 25.73 13.21 -16.00
CA ALA A 193 25.44 11.85 -16.45
C ALA A 193 24.14 11.76 -17.28
N LEU A 194 23.09 12.49 -16.91
CA LEU A 194 21.85 12.58 -17.68
C LEU A 194 22.07 13.18 -19.07
N GLY A 195 22.95 14.19 -19.18
CA GLY A 195 23.36 14.77 -20.45
C GLY A 195 24.08 13.76 -21.36
N VAL A 196 24.97 12.95 -20.80
CA VAL A 196 25.70 11.89 -21.53
C VAL A 196 24.74 10.78 -21.98
N LEU A 197 23.89 10.29 -21.07
CA LEU A 197 22.86 9.28 -21.38
C LEU A 197 21.88 9.79 -22.45
N GLY A 198 21.48 11.06 -22.39
CA GLY A 198 20.62 11.68 -23.40
C GLY A 198 21.28 11.73 -24.78
N LYS A 199 22.59 12.04 -24.87
CA LYS A 199 23.35 11.97 -26.13
C LYS A 199 23.42 10.54 -26.66
N ARG A 200 23.71 9.57 -25.77
CA ARG A 200 23.76 8.14 -26.11
C ARG A 200 22.41 7.62 -26.61
N GLN A 201 21.31 8.02 -25.98
CA GLN A 201 19.96 7.64 -26.38
C GLN A 201 19.61 8.17 -27.77
N ARG A 202 19.91 9.44 -28.06
CA ARG A 202 19.71 10.02 -29.40
C ARG A 202 20.52 9.28 -30.46
N HIS A 203 21.76 8.92 -30.14
CA HIS A 203 22.61 8.15 -31.05
C HIS A 203 22.03 6.75 -31.32
N LEU A 204 21.60 6.02 -30.28
CA LEU A 204 20.98 4.70 -30.44
C LEU A 204 19.69 4.75 -31.25
N LEU A 205 18.84 5.77 -31.04
CA LEU A 205 17.65 5.99 -31.84
C LEU A 205 18.00 6.28 -33.31
N SER A 206 19.03 7.09 -33.57
CA SER A 206 19.48 7.34 -34.96
C SER A 206 19.99 6.07 -35.66
N LEU A 207 20.71 5.21 -34.93
CA LEU A 207 21.17 3.91 -35.42
C LEU A 207 19.99 2.96 -35.69
N TRP A 208 19.01 2.93 -34.78
CA TRP A 208 17.80 2.11 -34.94
C TRP A 208 17.00 2.52 -36.18
N VAL A 209 16.78 3.83 -36.38
CA VAL A 209 16.12 4.36 -37.58
C VAL A 209 16.91 4.01 -38.85
N ALA A 210 18.24 4.15 -38.83
CA ALA A 210 19.08 3.79 -39.96
C ALA A 210 18.98 2.29 -40.31
N LYS A 211 18.89 1.41 -39.30
CA LYS A 211 18.70 -0.04 -39.49
C LYS A 211 17.32 -0.37 -40.04
N GLU A 212 16.28 0.33 -39.59
CA GLU A 212 14.93 0.16 -40.13
C GLU A 212 14.87 0.60 -41.61
N CYS A 213 15.51 1.72 -41.97
CA CYS A 213 15.63 2.15 -43.37
C CYS A 213 16.39 1.11 -44.23
N GLN A 214 17.49 0.55 -43.72
CA GLN A 214 18.24 -0.51 -44.41
C GLN A 214 17.39 -1.76 -44.65
N ILE A 215 16.56 -2.16 -43.68
CA ILE A 215 15.64 -3.30 -43.83
C ILE A 215 14.63 -3.01 -44.95
N VAL A 216 14.02 -1.81 -44.96
CA VAL A 216 13.07 -1.40 -46.00
C VAL A 216 13.71 -1.38 -47.39
N GLU A 217 14.95 -0.91 -47.51
CA GLU A 217 15.70 -0.91 -48.77
C GLU A 217 16.01 -2.34 -49.28
N MET A 218 16.28 -3.28 -48.38
CA MET A 218 16.48 -4.70 -48.74
C MET A 218 15.19 -5.38 -49.17
N TYR A 219 14.05 -5.01 -48.58
CA TYR A 219 12.72 -5.46 -49.02
C TYR A 219 12.31 -4.84 -50.37
N HIS A 220 12.63 -3.56 -50.61
CA HIS A 220 12.39 -2.88 -51.89
C HIS A 220 13.48 -3.13 -52.95
N GLY A 221 14.53 -3.89 -52.62
CA GLY A 221 15.64 -4.25 -53.50
C GLY A 221 15.34 -5.28 -54.59
N ALA A 222 14.06 -5.64 -54.81
CA ALA A 222 13.65 -6.25 -56.07
C ALA A 222 13.58 -5.16 -57.15
N PRO A 223 14.21 -5.33 -58.33
CA PRO A 223 14.21 -4.29 -59.34
C PRO A 223 12.80 -4.15 -59.93
N SER A 224 12.06 -3.12 -59.54
CA SER A 224 11.09 -2.52 -60.46
C SER A 224 11.90 -1.73 -61.47
N SER A 225 12.21 -2.39 -62.59
CA SER A 225 12.62 -1.71 -63.82
C SER A 225 11.46 -0.85 -64.31
N PHE A 226 11.26 0.32 -63.70
CA PHE A 226 10.49 1.40 -64.29
C PHE A 226 11.45 2.52 -64.71
N ARG A 227 11.76 2.45 -65.99
CA ARG A 227 12.42 3.45 -66.82
C ARG A 227 11.59 4.74 -66.82
N GLY A 228 12.16 5.85 -66.38
CA GLY A 228 11.57 7.19 -66.60
C GLY A 228 12.10 8.31 -65.71
N ALA A 229 13.06 9.07 -66.24
CA ALA A 229 13.31 10.50 -66.05
C ALA A 229 13.70 11.09 -64.67
N ASP A 230 14.94 11.59 -64.67
CA ASP A 230 15.44 12.88 -64.17
C ASP A 230 15.61 13.18 -62.66
N ALA A 231 16.85 13.59 -62.37
CA ALA A 231 17.57 13.88 -61.12
C ALA A 231 16.88 14.91 -60.16
N PRO A 232 17.19 14.96 -58.84
CA PRO A 232 18.55 15.16 -58.29
C PRO A 232 18.84 14.43 -56.96
N THR A 233 19.43 13.24 -57.01
CA THR A 233 19.83 12.44 -55.83
C THR A 233 21.32 12.07 -55.85
N ARG A 234 22.16 13.04 -56.23
CA ARG A 234 23.60 12.82 -56.45
C ARG A 234 24.40 12.52 -55.16
N VAL A 235 23.88 12.92 -54.00
CA VAL A 235 24.54 12.68 -52.70
C VAL A 235 24.16 11.31 -52.12
N TRP A 236 22.91 10.88 -52.32
CA TRP A 236 22.42 9.58 -51.86
C TRP A 236 22.96 8.42 -52.69
N SER A 237 23.17 8.66 -53.99
CA SER A 237 23.74 7.66 -54.90
C SER A 237 25.21 7.34 -54.62
N TRP A 238 25.93 8.19 -53.89
CA TRP A 238 27.35 7.97 -53.55
C TRP A 238 27.50 7.12 -52.29
N MET A 239 26.72 7.37 -51.22
CA MET A 239 26.64 6.47 -50.05
C MET A 239 26.06 5.11 -50.44
N ALA A 240 25.04 5.09 -51.31
CA ALA A 240 24.48 3.85 -51.83
C ALA A 240 25.44 3.10 -52.79
N LYS A 241 26.50 3.76 -53.29
CA LYS A 241 27.54 3.13 -54.14
C LYS A 241 28.69 2.54 -53.32
N SER A 242 29.09 3.16 -52.22
CA SER A 242 30.21 2.65 -51.40
C SER A 242 29.83 1.39 -50.61
N LEU A 243 28.54 1.18 -50.33
CA LEU A 243 28.03 -0.01 -49.64
C LEU A 243 27.63 -1.17 -50.57
N ARG A 244 27.58 -0.93 -51.89
CA ARG A 244 27.01 -1.87 -52.88
C ARG A 244 28.07 -2.66 -53.66
N SER A 245 29.36 -2.46 -53.38
CA SER A 245 30.45 -3.10 -54.14
C SER A 245 30.94 -4.44 -53.57
N THR A 246 30.46 -4.90 -52.41
CA THR A 246 31.03 -6.09 -51.75
C THR A 246 30.22 -7.38 -51.82
N VAL A 247 28.97 -7.39 -52.29
CA VAL A 247 28.21 -8.65 -52.35
C VAL A 247 27.32 -8.68 -53.59
N ARG A 248 27.78 -9.33 -54.65
CA ARG A 248 26.94 -9.67 -55.81
C ARG A 248 27.30 -11.06 -56.31
N GLY A 249 26.61 -12.07 -55.77
CA GLY A 249 26.71 -13.44 -56.24
C GLY A 249 25.92 -14.50 -55.47
N GLY A 250 24.67 -14.23 -55.03
CA GLY A 250 23.88 -15.20 -54.24
C GLY A 250 22.45 -14.75 -53.81
N ALA A 251 21.75 -14.00 -54.67
CA ALA A 251 20.84 -12.90 -54.29
C ALA A 251 19.49 -13.19 -53.58
N LEU A 252 19.05 -14.43 -53.31
CA LEU A 252 17.74 -14.66 -52.65
C LEU A 252 17.83 -15.30 -51.26
N ARG A 253 18.71 -16.29 -51.07
CA ARG A 253 18.94 -16.96 -49.78
C ARG A 253 19.90 -16.17 -48.89
N GLU A 254 20.88 -15.49 -49.48
CA GLU A 254 21.78 -14.58 -48.77
C GLU A 254 21.05 -13.30 -48.29
N ASN A 255 20.01 -12.88 -49.02
CA ASN A 255 19.21 -11.70 -48.68
C ASN A 255 18.28 -11.98 -47.49
N SER A 256 17.69 -13.18 -47.39
CA SER A 256 16.92 -13.59 -46.21
C SER A 256 17.78 -13.70 -44.95
N ASP A 257 18.99 -14.22 -45.08
CA ASP A 257 19.93 -14.36 -43.96
C ASP A 257 20.48 -12.99 -43.52
N GLY A 258 20.73 -12.08 -44.48
CA GLY A 258 21.09 -10.68 -44.22
C GLY A 258 19.97 -9.90 -43.52
N ILE A 259 18.71 -10.09 -43.92
CA ILE A 259 17.55 -9.48 -43.28
C ILE A 259 17.36 -10.03 -41.85
N ALA A 260 17.55 -11.33 -41.64
CA ALA A 260 17.47 -11.94 -40.30
C ALA A 260 18.55 -11.38 -39.36
N ARG A 261 19.77 -11.21 -39.85
CA ARG A 261 20.86 -10.56 -39.10
C ARG A 261 20.57 -9.10 -38.77
N LEU A 262 20.07 -8.33 -39.74
CA LEU A 262 19.69 -6.92 -39.53
C LEU A 262 18.56 -6.77 -38.51
N LYS A 263 17.59 -7.70 -38.50
CA LYS A 263 16.53 -7.75 -37.48
C LYS A 263 17.11 -8.05 -36.10
N ALA A 264 18.01 -9.03 -35.97
CA ALA A 264 18.66 -9.31 -34.70
C ALA A 264 19.50 -8.12 -34.18
N GLU A 265 20.22 -7.42 -35.06
CA GLU A 265 20.94 -6.19 -34.71
C GLU A 265 19.98 -5.07 -34.28
N LYS A 266 18.85 -4.90 -34.96
CA LYS A 266 17.81 -3.94 -34.59
C LYS A 266 17.24 -4.23 -33.20
N ASP A 267 16.86 -5.47 -32.95
CA ASP A 267 16.28 -5.90 -31.68
C ASP A 267 17.30 -5.71 -30.53
N GLY A 268 18.58 -5.98 -30.78
CA GLY A 268 19.67 -5.67 -29.87
C GLY A 268 19.80 -4.17 -29.56
N ILE A 269 19.77 -3.31 -30.60
CA ILE A 269 19.81 -1.85 -30.42
C ILE A 269 18.58 -1.35 -29.64
N GLN A 270 17.41 -1.94 -29.89
CA GLN A 270 16.18 -1.62 -29.16
C GLN A 270 16.24 -2.02 -27.68
N ALA A 271 16.81 -3.18 -27.36
CA ALA A 271 16.99 -3.61 -25.98
C ALA A 271 17.94 -2.65 -25.22
N VAL A 272 19.05 -2.26 -25.85
CA VAL A 272 20.00 -1.31 -25.27
C VAL A 272 19.39 0.09 -25.14
N SER A 273 18.60 0.55 -26.12
CA SER A 273 17.94 1.86 -26.05
C SER A 273 16.87 1.90 -24.97
N MET A 274 16.17 0.79 -24.70
CA MET A 274 15.26 0.67 -23.57
C MET A 274 16.02 0.74 -22.25
N ALA A 275 17.14 0.02 -22.12
CA ALA A 275 17.96 0.06 -20.91
C ALA A 275 18.51 1.47 -20.62
N VAL A 276 19.03 2.16 -21.64
CA VAL A 276 19.53 3.56 -21.51
C VAL A 276 18.38 4.52 -21.19
N PHE A 277 17.19 4.31 -21.75
CA PHE A 277 16.01 5.11 -21.41
C PHE A 277 15.60 4.94 -19.94
N LEU A 278 15.58 3.70 -19.44
CA LEU A 278 15.26 3.44 -18.03
C LEU A 278 16.28 4.13 -17.12
N GLN A 279 17.57 3.98 -17.39
CA GLN A 279 18.65 4.69 -16.66
C GLN A 279 18.49 6.22 -16.72
N MET A 280 18.14 6.77 -17.89
CA MET A 280 17.89 8.20 -18.04
C MET A 280 16.69 8.66 -17.20
N SER A 281 15.62 7.87 -17.17
CA SER A 281 14.43 8.19 -16.38
C SER A 281 14.68 8.16 -14.88
N GLU A 282 15.48 7.19 -14.41
CA GLU A 282 15.94 7.10 -13.02
C GLU A 282 16.81 8.29 -12.65
N MET A 283 17.81 8.63 -13.47
CA MET A 283 18.66 9.79 -13.25
C MET A 283 17.85 11.10 -13.25
N GLY A 284 16.84 11.21 -14.11
CA GLY A 284 15.92 12.35 -14.13
C GLY A 284 15.12 12.48 -12.84
N SER A 285 14.72 11.35 -12.23
CA SER A 285 14.07 11.36 -10.91
C SER A 285 15.01 11.84 -9.80
N LEU A 286 16.30 11.47 -9.86
CA LEU A 286 17.32 11.92 -8.90
C LEU A 286 17.60 13.41 -9.01
N VAL A 287 17.68 13.96 -10.23
CA VAL A 287 17.86 15.41 -10.45
C VAL A 287 16.68 16.19 -9.86
N ARG A 288 15.44 15.78 -10.13
CA ARG A 288 14.25 16.42 -9.54
C ARG A 288 14.26 16.34 -8.01
N SER A 289 14.68 15.21 -7.45
CA SER A 289 14.81 15.03 -6.01
C SER A 289 15.87 15.97 -5.41
N ALA A 290 17.03 16.11 -6.05
CA ALA A 290 18.10 17.00 -5.61
C ALA A 290 17.68 18.48 -5.69
N GLU A 291 16.98 18.88 -6.75
CA GLU A 291 16.42 20.23 -6.89
C GLU A 291 15.40 20.55 -5.80
N SER A 292 14.53 19.59 -5.48
CA SER A 292 13.58 19.76 -4.37
C SER A 292 14.28 19.91 -3.01
N GLY A 293 15.41 19.23 -2.79
CA GLY A 293 16.21 19.32 -1.57
C GLY A 293 16.99 20.63 -1.40
N ALA A 294 17.21 21.39 -2.49
CA ALA A 294 17.84 22.70 -2.43
C ALA A 294 16.87 23.83 -2.00
N THR A 295 15.56 23.55 -2.00
CA THR A 295 14.54 24.52 -1.61
C THR A 295 14.36 24.61 -0.10
N TRP A 296 13.84 25.74 0.41
CA TRP A 296 13.43 25.89 1.81
C TRP A 296 12.41 24.83 2.25
N ARG A 297 11.53 24.42 1.33
CA ARG A 297 10.58 23.32 1.57
C ARG A 297 11.33 22.00 1.80
N GLY A 298 12.37 21.72 1.03
CA GLY A 298 13.24 20.56 1.22
C GLY A 298 13.98 20.54 2.57
N LEU A 299 14.33 21.71 3.12
CA LEU A 299 14.93 21.80 4.46
C LEU A 299 13.91 21.47 5.57
N VAL A 300 12.67 21.99 5.45
CA VAL A 300 11.58 21.67 6.38
C VAL A 300 11.25 20.18 6.33
N ASP A 301 11.15 19.63 5.12
CA ASP A 301 10.92 18.21 4.89
C ASP A 301 12.06 17.36 5.49
N ALA A 302 13.32 17.80 5.37
CA ALA A 302 14.46 17.13 5.98
C ALA A 302 14.42 17.14 7.52
N LEU A 303 14.11 18.30 8.12
CA LEU A 303 13.95 18.42 9.58
C LEU A 303 12.82 17.51 10.09
N LEU A 304 11.67 17.52 9.39
CA LEU A 304 10.55 16.63 9.67
C LEU A 304 10.95 15.17 9.52
N GLY A 305 11.75 14.83 8.51
CA GLY A 305 12.33 13.50 8.32
C GLY A 305 13.21 13.06 9.49
N VAL A 306 14.09 13.92 10.02
CA VAL A 306 14.91 13.63 11.21
C VAL A 306 14.04 13.43 12.45
N LEU A 307 13.04 14.29 12.66
CA LEU A 307 12.10 14.17 13.77
C LEU A 307 11.32 12.85 13.71
N LEU A 308 10.81 12.49 12.52
CA LEU A 308 10.11 11.24 12.28
C LEU A 308 11.03 10.03 12.47
N LEU A 309 12.29 10.13 12.05
CA LEU A 309 13.28 9.07 12.25
C LEU A 309 13.55 8.85 13.75
N LEU A 310 13.74 9.93 14.51
CA LEU A 310 13.93 9.85 15.96
C LEU A 310 12.69 9.27 16.64
N HIS A 311 11.50 9.72 16.26
CA HIS A 311 10.23 9.19 16.77
C HIS A 311 10.08 7.69 16.46
N ALA A 312 10.35 7.27 15.22
CA ALA A 312 10.29 5.88 14.81
C ALA A 312 11.30 5.01 15.56
N PHE A 313 12.53 5.50 15.75
CA PHE A 313 13.57 4.81 16.53
C PHE A 313 13.15 4.63 17.99
N LEU A 314 12.67 5.69 18.64
CA LEU A 314 12.19 5.62 20.02
C LEU A 314 10.99 4.67 20.15
N LYS A 315 10.02 4.77 19.24
CA LYS A 315 8.85 3.88 19.23
C LYS A 315 9.28 2.42 19.09
N LEU A 316 10.18 2.12 18.15
CA LEU A 316 10.72 0.78 17.94
C LEU A 316 11.53 0.26 19.13
N PHE A 317 12.32 1.14 19.78
CA PHE A 317 13.08 0.78 20.97
C PHE A 317 12.16 0.44 22.16
N PHE A 318 11.16 1.27 22.43
CA PHE A 318 10.21 1.03 23.52
C PHE A 318 9.34 -0.21 23.28
N THR A 319 8.85 -0.43 22.05
CA THR A 319 8.07 -1.64 21.73
C THR A 319 8.95 -2.90 21.81
N SER A 320 10.21 -2.82 21.37
CA SER A 320 11.17 -3.91 21.50
C SER A 320 11.45 -4.28 22.97
N ILE A 321 11.64 -3.29 23.86
CA ILE A 321 11.80 -3.54 25.30
C ILE A 321 10.55 -4.17 25.91
N ASN A 322 9.36 -3.65 25.58
CA ASN A 322 8.10 -4.21 26.08
C ASN A 322 7.91 -5.66 25.62
N LEU A 323 8.26 -5.94 24.38
CA LEU A 323 8.19 -7.29 23.81
C LEU A 323 9.20 -8.23 24.46
N LEU A 324 10.45 -7.79 24.63
CA LEU A 324 11.50 -8.55 25.29
C LEU A 324 11.12 -8.88 26.73
N ARG A 325 10.55 -7.91 27.47
CA ARG A 325 10.07 -8.13 28.84
C ARG A 325 8.94 -9.16 28.89
N TRP A 326 8.02 -9.13 27.93
CA TRP A 326 6.94 -10.11 27.84
C TRP A 326 7.46 -11.53 27.55
N PHE A 327 8.43 -11.67 26.64
CA PHE A 327 9.07 -12.96 26.33
C PHE A 327 9.93 -13.51 27.46
N VAL A 328 10.63 -12.66 28.21
CA VAL A 328 11.57 -13.08 29.27
C VAL A 328 10.89 -13.24 30.64
N PHE A 329 9.89 -12.40 30.96
CA PHE A 329 9.19 -12.39 32.24
C PHE A 329 7.70 -12.66 32.04
N SER A 330 7.34 -13.87 31.63
CA SER A 330 5.93 -14.26 31.48
C SER A 330 5.19 -14.36 32.83
N ASP A 331 5.92 -14.49 33.96
CA ASP A 331 5.36 -14.67 35.31
C ASP A 331 5.42 -13.42 36.21
N ALA A 332 5.95 -12.29 35.73
CA ALA A 332 6.01 -11.07 36.53
C ALA A 332 4.64 -10.35 36.53
N PRO A 333 4.14 -9.87 37.69
CA PRO A 333 2.87 -9.16 37.75
C PRO A 333 2.92 -7.94 36.82
N ALA A 334 1.93 -7.86 35.92
CA ALA A 334 1.81 -6.76 34.98
C ALA A 334 1.82 -5.43 35.76
N PRO A 335 2.63 -4.43 35.35
CA PRO A 335 2.59 -3.12 35.99
C PRO A 335 1.18 -2.53 35.89
N PRO A 336 0.75 -1.71 36.86
CA PRO A 336 -0.54 -1.04 36.79
C PRO A 336 -0.55 -0.11 35.56
N VAL A 337 -1.43 -0.43 34.61
CA VAL A 337 -1.81 0.38 33.44
C VAL A 337 -0.64 0.75 32.50
N PRO A 338 -0.42 0.01 31.39
CA PRO A 338 0.51 0.42 30.35
C PRO A 338 -0.15 1.51 29.49
N GLU A 339 0.14 2.76 29.82
CA GLU A 339 -0.33 3.92 29.07
C GLU A 339 0.34 4.03 27.70
N ASP A 340 -0.43 4.51 26.71
CA ASP A 340 0.02 4.76 25.34
C ASP A 340 1.36 5.53 25.33
N ALA A 341 2.25 5.20 24.39
CA ALA A 341 3.54 5.85 24.24
C ALA A 341 3.42 7.39 24.10
N ALA A 342 2.31 7.86 23.53
CA ALA A 342 1.97 9.29 23.47
C ALA A 342 1.69 9.87 24.86
N THR A 343 0.90 9.19 25.69
CA THR A 343 0.59 9.59 27.07
C THR A 343 1.82 9.54 27.97
N ARG A 344 2.71 8.57 27.76
CA ARG A 344 3.98 8.48 28.48
C ARG A 344 4.93 9.61 28.10
N VAL A 345 5.00 10.00 26.82
CA VAL A 345 5.79 11.16 26.37
C VAL A 345 5.20 12.47 26.91
N VAL A 346 3.87 12.61 26.93
CA VAL A 346 3.18 13.77 27.51
C VAL A 346 3.45 13.86 29.01
N ARG A 347 3.33 12.77 29.77
CA ARG A 347 3.70 12.74 31.20
C ARG A 347 5.19 12.98 31.42
N PHE A 348 6.07 12.52 30.53
CA PHE A 348 7.49 12.81 30.61
C PHE A 348 7.74 14.31 30.43
N LEU A 349 7.09 14.96 29.45
CA LEU A 349 7.15 16.42 29.27
C LEU A 349 6.57 17.19 30.46
N GLU A 350 5.53 16.66 31.09
CA GLU A 350 4.92 17.20 32.31
C GLU A 350 5.84 17.05 33.53
N THR A 351 6.52 15.91 33.66
CA THR A 351 7.49 15.62 34.73
C THR A 351 8.75 16.49 34.62
N TYR A 352 9.12 16.94 33.41
CA TYR A 352 10.19 17.91 33.17
C TYR A 352 9.72 19.38 33.22
N GLY A 353 8.47 19.65 33.64
CA GLY A 353 7.98 20.99 33.94
C GLY A 353 7.67 21.86 32.71
N LEU A 354 7.48 21.28 31.52
CA LEU A 354 7.17 22.01 30.28
C LEU A 354 5.66 22.13 29.99
N ALA A 355 4.81 21.41 30.74
CA ALA A 355 3.35 21.54 30.66
C ALA A 355 2.82 22.13 31.97
N ALA A 356 2.28 23.35 31.90
CA ALA A 356 1.67 24.01 33.03
C ALA A 356 0.39 23.24 33.44
N SER A 357 0.39 22.74 34.67
CA SER A 357 -0.80 22.25 35.37
C SER A 357 -1.76 23.44 35.61
N GLN A 358 -2.80 23.57 34.78
CA GLN A 358 -4.03 24.28 35.18
C GLN A 358 -5.26 23.69 34.47
N GLY A 359 -6.11 23.05 35.28
CA GLY A 359 -7.56 23.08 35.14
C GLY A 359 -8.20 22.29 33.99
N GLY A 360 -8.75 21.12 34.32
CA GLY A 360 -9.96 20.41 33.83
C GLY A 360 -10.50 20.52 32.39
N GLU A 361 -10.34 21.65 31.70
CA GLU A 361 -10.81 21.87 30.32
C GLU A 361 -9.69 21.64 29.28
N GLY A 362 -8.42 21.73 29.70
CA GLY A 362 -7.26 21.48 28.84
C GLY A 362 -7.09 20.00 28.44
N GLU A 363 -7.40 19.08 29.36
CA GLU A 363 -7.25 17.63 29.15
C GLU A 363 -8.18 17.11 28.05
N GLN A 364 -9.41 17.64 27.95
CA GLN A 364 -10.39 17.24 26.93
C GLN A 364 -10.01 17.73 25.53
N SER A 365 -9.41 18.92 25.43
CA SER A 365 -8.93 19.49 24.16
C SER A 365 -7.74 18.72 23.59
N ILE A 366 -6.78 18.35 24.44
CA ILE A 366 -5.59 17.55 24.05
C ILE A 366 -6.04 16.17 23.52
N VAL A 367 -7.08 15.60 24.13
CA VAL A 367 -7.66 14.30 23.74
C VAL A 367 -8.42 14.41 22.41
N CYS A 368 -9.24 15.45 22.22
CA CYS A 368 -9.90 15.72 20.95
C CYS A 368 -8.89 15.95 19.82
N VAL A 369 -7.80 16.69 20.08
CA VAL A 369 -6.73 16.91 19.10
C VAL A 369 -6.00 15.61 18.78
N SER A 370 -5.70 14.78 19.79
CA SER A 370 -5.08 13.46 19.59
C SER A 370 -5.96 12.51 18.77
N LEU A 371 -7.28 12.50 19.03
CA LEU A 371 -8.24 11.68 18.29
C LEU A 371 -8.50 12.20 16.88
N PHE A 372 -8.59 13.52 16.70
CA PHE A 372 -8.72 14.13 15.38
C PHE A 372 -7.47 13.88 14.54
N LEU A 373 -6.27 14.01 15.11
CA LEU A 373 -5.02 13.67 14.46
C LEU A 373 -4.93 12.18 14.17
N ASN A 374 -5.43 11.32 15.06
CA ASN A 374 -5.48 9.89 14.81
C ASN A 374 -6.48 9.54 13.69
N ALA A 375 -7.65 10.18 13.64
CA ALA A 375 -8.60 10.03 12.54
C ALA A 375 -8.03 10.55 11.22
N TRP A 376 -7.33 11.68 11.25
CA TRP A 376 -6.59 12.21 10.11
C TRP A 376 -5.49 11.25 9.65
N MET A 377 -4.75 10.66 10.59
CA MET A 377 -3.74 9.63 10.32
C MET A 377 -4.38 8.39 9.72
N ILE A 378 -5.53 7.95 10.22
CA ILE A 378 -6.29 6.82 9.68
C ILE A 378 -6.69 7.12 8.24
N VAL A 379 -7.34 8.26 7.97
CA VAL A 379 -7.82 8.66 6.62
C VAL A 379 -6.66 8.80 5.63
N THR A 380 -5.55 9.41 6.03
CA THR A 380 -4.38 9.59 5.15
C THR A 380 -3.59 8.29 4.95
N SER A 381 -3.50 7.44 5.97
CA SER A 381 -2.85 6.13 5.91
C SER A 381 -3.60 5.15 4.99
N ILE A 382 -4.93 5.15 5.00
CA ILE A 382 -5.74 4.22 4.17
C ILE A 382 -5.47 4.40 2.69
N ARG A 383 -5.36 5.64 2.21
CA ARG A 383 -5.04 5.91 0.80
C ARG A 383 -3.66 5.38 0.45
N GLY A 384 -2.67 5.64 1.30
CA GLY A 384 -1.30 5.17 1.13
C GLY A 384 -1.22 3.65 1.12
N LEU A 385 -1.88 2.99 2.08
CA LEU A 385 -2.03 1.54 2.19
C LEU A 385 -2.64 0.95 0.92
N LEU A 386 -3.83 1.44 0.53
CA LEU A 386 -4.57 0.89 -0.60
C LEU A 386 -3.75 0.98 -1.88
N LEU A 387 -3.07 2.10 -2.12
CA LEU A 387 -2.23 2.27 -3.30
C LEU A 387 -0.98 1.39 -3.26
N ALA A 388 -0.35 1.23 -2.08
CA ALA A 388 0.82 0.37 -1.92
C ALA A 388 0.49 -1.11 -2.15
N VAL A 389 -0.57 -1.61 -1.52
CA VAL A 389 -1.02 -3.00 -1.71
C VAL A 389 -1.58 -3.21 -3.12
N PHE A 390 -2.30 -2.25 -3.70
CA PHE A 390 -2.73 -2.33 -5.09
C PHE A 390 -1.55 -2.47 -6.05
N ARG A 391 -0.50 -1.66 -5.89
CA ARG A 391 0.73 -1.78 -6.70
C ARG A 391 1.42 -3.12 -6.48
N LEU A 392 1.53 -3.58 -5.25
CA LEU A 392 2.16 -4.86 -4.94
C LEU A 392 1.38 -6.02 -5.58
N VAL A 393 0.06 -6.07 -5.39
CA VAL A 393 -0.79 -7.12 -5.95
C VAL A 393 -0.81 -7.06 -7.48
N THR A 394 -0.91 -5.88 -8.10
CA THR A 394 -0.87 -5.77 -9.58
C THR A 394 0.49 -6.09 -10.18
N THR A 395 1.59 -5.84 -9.45
CA THR A 395 2.95 -6.14 -9.92
C THR A 395 3.27 -7.64 -9.79
N TYR A 396 2.90 -8.27 -8.67
CA TYR A 396 3.29 -9.65 -8.38
C TYR A 396 2.22 -10.70 -8.70
N ALA A 397 0.94 -10.33 -8.72
CA ALA A 397 -0.17 -11.25 -8.96
C ALA A 397 -0.82 -10.99 -10.33
N THR A 398 -0.06 -11.25 -11.40
CA THR A 398 -0.50 -11.14 -12.80
C THR A 398 -1.67 -12.07 -13.16
N PHE A 399 -1.96 -13.08 -12.33
CA PHE A 399 -3.06 -14.03 -12.52
C PHE A 399 -4.38 -13.59 -11.88
N LEU A 400 -4.40 -12.55 -11.05
CA LEU A 400 -5.62 -12.04 -10.43
C LEU A 400 -6.32 -11.04 -11.36
N SER A 401 -7.65 -11.18 -11.49
CA SER A 401 -8.46 -10.18 -12.17
C SER A 401 -8.46 -8.87 -11.36
N VAL A 402 -8.43 -7.74 -12.03
CA VAL A 402 -8.50 -6.41 -11.40
C VAL A 402 -9.73 -6.29 -10.47
N ASP A 403 -10.88 -6.87 -10.83
CA ASP A 403 -12.07 -6.88 -9.97
C ASP A 403 -11.84 -7.66 -8.66
N THR A 404 -11.08 -8.77 -8.71
CA THR A 404 -10.76 -9.57 -7.52
C THR A 404 -9.73 -8.88 -6.63
N THR A 405 -8.76 -8.14 -7.21
CA THR A 405 -7.78 -7.38 -6.43
C THR A 405 -8.44 -6.19 -5.74
N VAL A 406 -9.32 -5.47 -6.44
CA VAL A 406 -10.12 -4.38 -5.84
C VAL A 406 -10.96 -4.90 -4.68
N LEU A 407 -11.67 -6.01 -4.85
CA LEU A 407 -12.50 -6.58 -3.78
C LEU A 407 -11.66 -7.07 -2.59
N GLY A 408 -10.49 -7.68 -2.83
CA GLY A 408 -9.55 -8.05 -1.78
C GLY A 408 -8.99 -6.84 -1.02
N LEU A 409 -8.73 -5.73 -1.72
CA LEU A 409 -8.32 -4.47 -1.11
C LEU A 409 -9.43 -3.84 -0.27
N THR A 410 -10.69 -3.96 -0.70
CA THR A 410 -11.85 -3.55 0.10
C THR A 410 -11.91 -4.30 1.43
N VAL A 411 -11.72 -5.62 1.41
CA VAL A 411 -11.66 -6.45 2.63
C VAL A 411 -10.50 -6.01 3.52
N GLY A 412 -9.32 -5.80 2.94
CA GLY A 412 -8.14 -5.34 3.68
C GLY A 412 -8.35 -3.97 4.33
N MET A 413 -9.01 -3.04 3.63
CA MET A 413 -9.36 -1.72 4.17
C MET A 413 -10.35 -1.82 5.33
N GLY A 414 -11.44 -2.56 5.17
CA GLY A 414 -12.43 -2.74 6.24
C GLY A 414 -11.83 -3.40 7.48
N ALA A 415 -11.04 -4.47 7.29
CA ALA A 415 -10.32 -5.11 8.39
C ALA A 415 -9.34 -4.15 9.07
N TYR A 416 -8.60 -3.34 8.31
CA TYR A 416 -7.72 -2.31 8.86
C TYR A 416 -8.46 -1.31 9.76
N PHE A 417 -9.66 -0.87 9.37
CA PHE A 417 -10.48 0.01 10.22
C PHE A 417 -10.88 -0.67 11.54
N VAL A 418 -11.34 -1.92 11.48
CA VAL A 418 -11.65 -2.70 12.68
C VAL A 418 -10.41 -2.85 13.58
N GLY A 419 -9.24 -3.12 12.98
CA GLY A 419 -7.96 -3.17 13.69
C GLY A 419 -7.60 -1.85 14.39
N GLN A 420 -7.81 -0.71 13.73
CA GLN A 420 -7.56 0.61 14.32
C GLN A 420 -8.51 0.91 15.49
N LEU A 421 -9.79 0.55 15.38
CA LEU A 421 -10.76 0.72 16.46
C LEU A 421 -10.39 -0.10 17.69
N LEU A 422 -9.89 -1.32 17.49
CA LEU A 422 -9.41 -2.18 18.59
C LEU A 422 -8.20 -1.60 19.30
N LEU A 423 -7.28 -0.97 18.57
CA LEU A 423 -6.10 -0.33 19.14
C LEU A 423 -6.40 1.03 19.79
N LEU A 424 -7.57 1.63 19.53
CA LEU A 424 -8.05 2.87 20.17
C LEU A 424 -8.71 2.63 21.54
N ARG A 425 -9.18 1.40 21.80
CA ARG A 425 -9.81 0.95 23.05
C ARG A 425 -8.97 1.08 24.34
N PRO A 426 -7.62 1.03 24.36
CA PRO A 426 -6.86 1.07 25.60
C PRO A 426 -6.57 2.48 26.13
N SER A 427 -7.09 3.53 25.50
CA SER A 427 -7.00 4.88 26.06
C SER A 427 -7.88 5.00 27.32
N PRO A 428 -7.34 5.41 28.47
CA PRO A 428 -8.04 5.36 29.77
C PRO A 428 -9.31 6.24 29.84
N LEU A 429 -9.49 7.15 28.88
CA LEU A 429 -10.69 8.00 28.73
C LEU A 429 -11.90 7.28 28.12
N LEU A 430 -11.70 6.20 27.35
CA LEU A 430 -12.81 5.41 26.79
C LEU A 430 -13.41 4.43 27.80
N GLU A 431 -12.72 4.14 28.90
CA GLU A 431 -13.04 3.02 29.78
C GLU A 431 -14.17 3.31 30.78
N SER A 432 -14.54 4.57 31.02
CA SER A 432 -15.46 4.94 32.11
C SER A 432 -16.82 5.50 31.70
N ALA A 433 -17.07 5.91 30.44
CA ALA A 433 -18.36 6.55 30.11
C ALA A 433 -18.86 6.49 28.64
N SER A 434 -18.14 5.88 27.70
CA SER A 434 -18.44 6.02 26.26
C SER A 434 -19.28 4.87 25.68
N ALA A 435 -20.21 5.20 24.77
CA ALA A 435 -21.05 4.23 24.04
C ALA A 435 -20.21 3.27 23.18
N LEU A 436 -19.04 3.71 22.75
CA LEU A 436 -18.09 2.93 21.98
C LEU A 436 -17.45 1.81 22.79
N GLY A 437 -17.07 2.07 24.04
CA GLY A 437 -16.40 1.10 24.90
C GLY A 437 -17.27 -0.13 25.19
N THR A 438 -18.58 0.05 25.31
CA THR A 438 -19.55 -1.03 25.56
C THR A 438 -19.78 -1.88 24.32
N VAL A 439 -20.01 -1.25 23.16
CA VAL A 439 -20.24 -1.97 21.88
C VAL A 439 -19.01 -2.75 21.45
N LEU A 440 -17.80 -2.18 21.60
CA LEU A 440 -16.56 -2.91 21.32
C LEU A 440 -16.29 -4.04 22.32
N ALA A 441 -16.78 -3.94 23.56
CA ALA A 441 -16.66 -5.01 24.54
C ALA A 441 -17.56 -6.20 24.24
N GLU A 442 -18.76 -5.92 23.73
CA GLU A 442 -19.78 -6.91 23.42
C GLU A 442 -19.46 -7.65 22.12
N GLN A 443 -19.07 -6.94 21.06
CA GLN A 443 -18.86 -7.56 19.74
C GLN A 443 -17.44 -8.10 19.51
N LEU A 444 -16.44 -7.65 20.28
CA LEU A 444 -15.03 -8.01 20.07
C LEU A 444 -14.37 -8.43 21.40
N PRO A 445 -14.03 -9.73 21.58
CA PRO A 445 -13.52 -10.24 22.83
C PRO A 445 -12.18 -9.59 23.22
N ARG A 446 -12.07 -9.16 24.48
CA ARG A 446 -10.88 -8.51 25.04
C ARG A 446 -9.76 -9.54 25.24
N SER A 447 -8.77 -9.55 24.36
CA SER A 447 -7.54 -10.30 24.59
C SER A 447 -6.34 -9.34 24.63
N ASN A 448 -5.62 -9.31 25.75
CA ASN A 448 -4.30 -8.63 25.83
C ASN A 448 -3.35 -9.13 24.72
N MET A 449 -3.62 -10.32 24.19
CA MET A 449 -2.97 -10.92 23.01
C MET A 449 -2.97 -10.00 21.79
N TYR A 450 -4.04 -9.23 21.52
CA TYR A 450 -4.10 -8.33 20.37
C TYR A 450 -3.05 -7.21 20.42
N ARG A 451 -2.76 -6.70 21.62
CA ARG A 451 -1.71 -5.69 21.81
C ARG A 451 -0.33 -6.28 21.57
N HIS A 452 -0.06 -7.46 22.13
CA HIS A 452 1.20 -8.16 21.91
C HIS A 452 1.39 -8.55 20.44
N LEU A 453 0.32 -8.98 19.78
CA LEU A 453 0.33 -9.30 18.35
C LEU A 453 0.67 -8.06 17.51
N ASN A 454 0.08 -6.90 17.82
CA ASN A 454 0.43 -5.63 17.18
C ASN A 454 1.92 -5.31 17.35
N ASP A 455 2.46 -5.41 18.56
CA ASP A 455 3.86 -5.09 18.85
C ASP A 455 4.83 -6.05 18.13
N ILE A 456 4.53 -7.35 18.10
CA ILE A 456 5.32 -8.37 17.39
C ILE A 456 5.38 -8.06 15.89
N VAL A 457 4.21 -7.83 15.28
CA VAL A 457 4.12 -7.59 13.83
C VAL A 457 4.80 -6.26 13.48
N PHE A 458 4.61 -5.22 14.30
CA PHE A 458 5.25 -3.91 14.11
C PHE A 458 6.78 -4.03 14.10
N VAL A 459 7.37 -4.70 15.09
CA VAL A 459 8.83 -4.89 15.17
C VAL A 459 9.32 -5.75 14.00
N THR A 460 8.65 -6.88 13.72
CA THR A 460 9.05 -7.81 12.65
C THR A 460 9.05 -7.11 11.28
N THR A 461 7.98 -6.37 10.97
CA THR A 461 7.86 -5.63 9.70
C THR A 461 8.84 -4.48 9.59
N SER A 462 9.12 -3.77 10.69
CA SER A 462 10.14 -2.71 10.70
C SER A 462 11.55 -3.24 10.44
N ILE A 463 11.90 -4.38 11.06
CA ILE A 463 13.20 -5.03 10.81
C ILE A 463 13.29 -5.53 9.37
N LEU A 464 12.23 -6.17 8.88
CA LEU A 464 12.19 -6.68 7.51
C LEU A 464 12.34 -5.54 6.48
N THR A 465 11.72 -4.38 6.71
CA THR A 465 11.86 -3.23 5.81
C THR A 465 13.24 -2.59 5.88
N LEU A 466 13.86 -2.51 7.05
CA LEU A 466 15.25 -2.09 7.19
C LEU A 466 16.20 -3.01 6.42
N LEU A 467 16.05 -4.33 6.58
CA LEU A 467 16.84 -5.31 5.84
C LEU A 467 16.58 -5.17 4.34
N ALA A 468 15.32 -5.10 3.91
CA ALA A 468 14.98 -4.92 2.50
C ALA A 468 15.62 -3.66 1.92
N GLN A 469 15.64 -2.54 2.64
CA GLN A 469 16.33 -1.34 2.19
C GLN A 469 17.85 -1.52 2.09
N GLN A 470 18.48 -2.24 3.02
CA GLN A 470 19.91 -2.52 2.95
C GLN A 470 20.28 -3.42 1.76
N TYR A 471 19.45 -4.42 1.44
CA TYR A 471 19.69 -5.33 0.32
C TYR A 471 19.25 -4.77 -1.05
N MET A 472 18.22 -3.91 -1.09
CA MET A 472 17.67 -3.32 -2.32
C MET A 472 18.31 -1.97 -2.70
N VAL A 473 19.18 -1.41 -1.87
CA VAL A 473 20.08 -0.32 -2.25
C VAL A 473 21.41 -0.97 -2.69
N PRO A 474 21.57 -1.41 -3.95
CA PRO A 474 22.90 -1.60 -4.48
C PRO A 474 23.66 -0.26 -4.38
N PRO A 475 25.00 -0.28 -4.33
CA PRO A 475 25.80 0.93 -4.12
C PRO A 475 25.65 1.86 -5.32
N GLN A 476 24.63 2.73 -5.31
CA GLN A 476 24.44 3.83 -6.25
C GLN A 476 25.65 4.77 -6.23
N THR A 477 26.41 4.75 -5.14
CA THR A 477 27.71 5.41 -4.98
C THR A 477 28.82 4.77 -5.84
N ALA A 478 28.79 3.46 -6.07
CA ALA A 478 29.80 2.78 -6.90
C ALA A 478 29.58 3.02 -8.41
N THR A 479 28.31 3.05 -8.86
CA THR A 479 27.99 3.32 -10.27
C THR A 479 28.17 4.79 -10.64
N LEU A 480 27.88 5.73 -9.72
CA LEU A 480 28.15 7.16 -9.90
C LEU A 480 29.65 7.48 -9.97
N HIS A 481 30.51 6.73 -9.25
CA HIS A 481 31.96 6.86 -9.41
C HIS A 481 32.43 6.34 -10.77
N SER A 482 31.94 5.18 -11.23
CA SER A 482 32.37 4.60 -12.51
C SER A 482 31.90 5.31 -13.79
N LEU A 483 30.91 6.21 -13.68
CA LEU A 483 30.37 6.97 -14.81
C LEU A 483 30.85 8.43 -14.83
N ALA A 484 31.47 8.89 -13.74
CA ALA A 484 32.06 10.23 -13.63
C ALA A 484 33.55 10.23 -14.01
N ASP A 485 34.23 9.09 -13.83
CA ASP A 485 35.52 8.77 -14.44
C ASP A 485 35.30 8.28 -15.89
#